data_AF-A0AAU4BJ69-F1
#
_entry.id   AF-A0AAU4BJ69-F1
#
_cell.length_a   1.000
_cell.length_b   1.000
_cell.length_c   1.000
_cell.angle_alpha   90.00
_cell.angle_beta   90.00
_cell.angle_gamma   90.00
#
_symmetry.space_group_name_H-M   'P 1'
#
loop_
_entity.id
_entity.type
_entity.pdbx_description
1 polymer ?
#
loop_
_entity_poly.entity_id
_entity_poly.type
_entity_poly.pdbx_seq_one_letter_code
_entity_poly.pdbx_strand_id
1 'polypeptide(L)'
;MRVKIESTGGFAGRTTVVALYDTADLPAGRAGRVREAVDALAAAAARGDEGEIGADLPAYRITVEERSQGRDRGEVRVYELRGDPTAGGSSVLGVLLQGASG
;
A
#
# COMPACT_ATOMS: atom_id res chain seq x y z
N MET A 1 -6.14 -6.03 9.30
CA MET A 1 -5.65 -4.93 8.44
C MET A 1 -6.10 -5.18 7.02
N ARG A 2 -6.89 -4.25 6.46
CA ARG A 2 -7.32 -4.26 5.06
C ARG A 2 -6.50 -3.26 4.27
N VAL A 3 -6.03 -3.64 3.09
CA VAL A 3 -5.21 -2.81 2.22
C VAL A 3 -5.94 -2.58 0.89
N LYS A 4 -6.02 -1.32 0.47
CA LYS A 4 -6.51 -0.89 -0.85
C LYS A 4 -5.42 -0.09 -1.53
N ILE A 5 -5.10 -0.43 -2.78
CA ILE A 5 -4.12 0.27 -3.60
C ILE A 5 -4.82 0.78 -4.84
N GLU A 6 -4.65 2.07 -5.11
CA GLU A 6 -5.22 2.77 -6.22
C GLU A 6 -4.09 3.37 -7.07
N SER A 7 -4.10 3.14 -8.38
CA SER A 7 -3.24 3.89 -9.30
C SER A 7 -3.90 5.24 -9.57
N THR A 8 -3.17 6.33 -9.35
CA THR A 8 -3.60 7.71 -9.58
C THR A 8 -2.94 8.34 -10.81
N GLY A 9 -1.97 7.64 -11.44
CA GLY A 9 -1.17 8.13 -12.56
C GLY A 9 -1.68 7.88 -13.99
N GLY A 10 -2.95 7.54 -14.20
CA GLY A 10 -3.47 7.28 -15.54
C GLY A 10 -3.67 8.55 -16.38
N PHE A 11 -3.38 8.48 -17.69
CA PHE A 11 -3.51 9.55 -18.72
C PHE A 11 -4.88 10.28 -18.73
N ALA A 12 -5.91 9.72 -18.08
CA ALA A 12 -7.26 10.29 -17.98
C ALA A 12 -7.59 10.91 -16.61
N GLY A 13 -6.63 11.03 -15.68
CA GLY A 13 -6.88 11.48 -14.31
C GLY A 13 -7.80 10.56 -13.50
N ARG A 14 -7.95 9.30 -13.93
CA ARG A 14 -8.85 8.32 -13.32
C ARG A 14 -8.11 7.49 -12.29
N THR A 15 -8.58 7.53 -11.06
CA THR A 15 -8.16 6.61 -10.00
C THR A 15 -8.70 5.21 -10.30
N THR A 16 -7.80 4.22 -10.38
CA THR A 16 -8.18 2.81 -10.62
C THR A 16 -7.73 1.96 -9.44
N VAL A 17 -8.63 1.16 -8.85
CA VAL A 17 -8.26 0.20 -7.82
C VAL A 17 -7.49 -0.94 -8.48
N VAL A 18 -6.22 -1.11 -8.09
CA VAL A 18 -5.33 -2.15 -8.62
C VAL A 18 -5.13 -3.31 -7.65
N ALA A 19 -5.38 -3.09 -6.35
CA ALA A 19 -5.40 -4.15 -5.35
C ALA A 19 -6.37 -3.83 -4.20
N LEU A 20 -7.03 -4.87 -3.68
CA LEU A 20 -7.89 -4.79 -2.52
C LEU A 20 -7.93 -6.16 -1.81
N TYR A 21 -7.41 -6.23 -0.59
CA TYR A 21 -7.34 -7.50 0.15
C TYR A 21 -7.34 -7.27 1.67
N ASP A 22 -7.75 -8.29 2.44
CA ASP A 22 -7.56 -8.32 3.89
C ASP A 22 -6.34 -9.19 4.22
N THR A 23 -5.45 -8.70 5.07
CA THR A 23 -4.30 -9.49 5.54
C THR A 23 -4.70 -10.70 6.36
N ALA A 24 -5.91 -10.72 6.93
CA ALA A 24 -6.46 -11.90 7.59
C ALA A 24 -6.70 -13.07 6.61
N ASP A 25 -6.91 -12.78 5.32
CA ASP A 25 -7.14 -13.78 4.28
C ASP A 25 -5.82 -14.28 3.64
N LEU A 26 -4.67 -13.75 4.07
CA LEU A 26 -3.37 -14.11 3.53
C LEU A 26 -2.65 -15.17 4.37
N PRO A 27 -1.80 -16.01 3.76
CA PRO A 27 -0.89 -16.88 4.50
C PRO A 27 0.00 -16.06 5.45
N ALA A 28 0.28 -16.58 6.65
CA ALA A 28 0.98 -15.85 7.71
C ALA A 28 2.31 -15.21 7.26
N GLY A 29 3.11 -15.91 6.45
CA GLY A 29 4.39 -15.38 5.92
C GLY A 29 4.21 -14.24 4.89
N ARG A 30 3.06 -14.17 4.21
CA ARG A 30 2.72 -13.05 3.32
C ARG A 30 2.11 -11.90 4.11
N ALA A 31 1.23 -12.19 5.06
CA ALA A 31 0.65 -11.19 5.96
C ALA A 31 1.75 -10.44 6.75
N GLY A 32 2.78 -11.14 7.22
CA GLY A 32 3.94 -10.54 7.89
C GLY A 32 4.68 -9.54 7.00
N ARG A 33 5.03 -9.94 5.77
CA ARG A 33 5.69 -9.05 4.79
C ARG A 33 4.86 -7.81 4.46
N VAL A 34 3.54 -7.95 4.33
CA VAL A 34 2.65 -6.80 4.09
C VAL A 34 2.67 -5.85 5.30
N ARG A 35 2.65 -6.37 6.54
CA ARG A 35 2.74 -5.53 7.74
C ARG A 35 4.06 -4.76 7.80
N GLU A 36 5.18 -5.44 7.58
CA GLU A 36 6.51 -4.79 7.54
C GLU A 36 6.57 -3.69 6.47
N ALA A 37 5.99 -3.92 5.30
CA ALA A 37 5.92 -2.92 4.23
C ALA A 37 5.07 -1.71 4.62
N VAL A 38 3.93 -1.92 5.30
CA VAL A 38 3.09 -0.83 5.83
C VAL A 38 3.79 -0.05 6.93
N ASP A 39 4.53 -0.72 7.82
CA ASP A 39 5.30 -0.06 8.88
C ASP A 39 6.43 0.78 8.31
N ALA A 40 7.14 0.27 7.29
CA ALA A 40 8.15 1.04 6.57
C ALA A 40 7.55 2.29 5.89
N LEU A 41 6.35 2.15 5.30
CA LEU A 41 5.62 3.26 4.69
C LEU A 41 5.19 4.31 5.73
N ALA A 42 4.73 3.86 6.90
CA ALA A 42 4.38 4.74 8.01
C ALA A 42 5.60 5.51 8.54
N ALA A 43 6.73 4.84 8.67
CA ALA A 43 7.99 5.45 9.10
C ALA A 43 8.54 6.44 8.06
N ALA A 44 8.36 6.19 6.76
CA ALA A 44 8.72 7.13 5.70
C ALA A 44 7.81 8.37 5.72
N ALA A 45 6.49 8.17 5.80
CA ALA A 45 5.53 9.26 5.90
C ALA A 45 5.77 10.14 7.14
N ALA A 46 6.10 9.54 8.28
CA ALA A 46 6.43 10.28 9.51
C ALA A 46 7.71 11.12 9.40
N ARG A 47 8.65 10.72 8.53
CA ARG A 47 9.88 11.47 8.23
C ARG A 47 9.66 12.59 7.21
N GLY A 48 8.49 12.67 6.57
CA GLY A 48 8.23 13.58 5.46
C GLY A 48 8.91 13.14 4.16
N ASP A 49 9.42 11.90 4.10
CA ASP A 49 9.87 11.29 2.86
C ASP A 49 8.63 10.88 2.06
N GLU A 50 8.14 11.76 1.19
CA GLU A 50 7.33 11.33 0.03
C GLU A 50 8.22 10.38 -0.80
N GLY A 51 8.04 9.08 -0.57
CA GLY A 51 8.98 8.03 -0.97
C GLY A 51 9.45 8.10 -2.43
N GLU A 52 10.75 7.83 -2.63
CA GLU A 52 11.49 7.75 -3.90
C GLU A 52 10.88 8.57 -5.06
N ILE A 53 11.32 9.82 -5.13
CA ILE A 53 11.03 10.75 -6.21
C ILE A 53 11.71 10.28 -7.51
N GLY A 54 11.08 9.34 -8.21
CA GLY A 54 11.15 9.25 -9.66
C GLY A 54 10.02 10.11 -10.22
N ALA A 55 10.34 11.30 -10.73
CA ALA A 55 9.32 12.23 -11.27
C ALA A 55 8.45 11.61 -12.39
N ASP A 56 8.97 10.57 -13.06
CA ASP A 56 8.32 9.81 -14.15
C ASP A 56 7.60 8.53 -13.71
N LEU A 57 7.60 8.17 -12.42
CA LEU A 57 6.97 6.93 -11.97
C LEU A 57 5.46 7.11 -11.71
N PRO A 58 4.63 6.08 -12.02
CA PRO A 58 3.20 6.15 -11.75
C PRO A 58 2.94 6.40 -10.27
N ALA A 59 1.97 7.26 -9.99
CA ALA A 59 1.52 7.55 -8.64
C ALA A 59 0.49 6.51 -8.17
N TYR A 60 0.57 6.15 -6.90
CA TYR A 60 -0.33 5.23 -6.22
C TYR A 60 -0.77 5.80 -4.88
N ARG A 61 -2.04 5.55 -4.53
CA ARG A 61 -2.62 5.82 -3.22
C ARG A 61 -2.90 4.50 -2.51
N ILE A 62 -2.32 4.33 -1.33
CA ILE A 62 -2.48 3.15 -0.48
C ILE A 62 -3.34 3.57 0.71
N THR A 63 -4.48 2.91 0.88
CA THR A 63 -5.33 3.04 2.06
C THR A 63 -5.20 1.78 2.91
N VAL A 64 -4.80 1.96 4.16
CA VAL A 64 -4.73 0.90 5.17
C VAL A 64 -5.80 1.14 6.21
N GLU A 65 -6.70 0.18 6.37
CA GLU A 65 -7.71 0.17 7.41
C GLU A 65 -7.35 -0.88 8.46
N GLU A 66 -6.99 -0.42 9.65
CA GLU A 66 -6.78 -1.26 10.81
C GLU A 66 -8.10 -1.48 11.52
N ARG A 67 -8.60 -2.72 11.54
CA ARG A 67 -9.78 -3.04 12.36
C ARG A 67 -9.37 -3.09 13.82
N SER A 68 -9.74 -2.07 14.58
CA SER A 68 -9.68 -2.10 16.04
C SER A 68 -10.61 -3.20 16.57
N GLN A 69 -10.15 -3.99 17.55
CA GLN A 69 -10.95 -5.06 18.17
C GLN A 69 -12.04 -4.52 19.14
N GLY A 70 -12.71 -3.42 18.80
CA GLY A 70 -13.67 -2.74 19.67
C GLY A 70 -14.67 -1.84 18.92
N ARG A 71 -15.44 -1.03 19.68
CA ARG A 71 -16.44 -0.09 19.15
C ARG A 71 -15.85 1.16 18.46
N ASP A 72 -14.53 1.28 18.41
CA ASP A 72 -13.85 2.35 17.70
C ASP A 72 -13.82 2.06 16.20
N ARG A 73 -14.17 3.09 15.42
CA ARG A 73 -13.99 3.07 13.97
C ARG A 73 -12.49 2.88 13.72
N GLY A 74 -12.13 1.77 13.08
CA GLY A 74 -10.75 1.39 12.81
C GLY A 74 -9.91 2.55 12.26
N GLU A 75 -8.62 2.57 12.58
CA GLU A 75 -7.72 3.61 12.09
C GLU A 75 -7.54 3.48 10.57
N VAL A 76 -7.84 4.56 9.84
CA VAL A 76 -7.65 4.63 8.39
C VAL A 76 -6.44 5.51 8.11
N ARG A 77 -5.39 4.90 7.56
CA ARG A 77 -4.15 5.58 7.15
C ARG A 77 -4.08 5.61 5.63
N VAL A 78 -3.76 6.78 5.07
CA VAL A 78 -3.62 6.98 3.62
C VAL A 78 -2.20 7.42 3.34
N TYR A 79 -1.58 6.76 2.36
CA TYR A 79 -0.23 7.01 1.91
C TYR A 79 -0.23 7.23 0.40
N GLU A 80 0.60 8.14 -0.06
CA GLU A 80 0.84 8.37 -1.48
C GLU A 80 2.30 8.03 -1.77
N LEU A 81 2.52 7.27 -2.84
CA LEU A 81 3.86 6.90 -3.28
C LEU A 81 3.93 6.86 -4.79
N ARG A 82 5.11 7.16 -5.33
CA ARG A 82 5.43 6.92 -6.74
C ARG A 82 6.32 5.70 -6.81
N GLY A 83 6.08 4.85 -7.79
CA GLY A 83 6.85 3.61 -7.89
C GLY A 83 6.56 2.83 -9.15
N ASP A 84 7.53 2.06 -9.60
CA ASP A 84 7.32 1.08 -10.65
C ASP A 84 6.66 -0.18 -10.06
N PRO A 85 5.42 -0.54 -10.46
CA PRO A 85 4.76 -1.76 -9.99
C PRO A 85 5.46 -3.03 -10.48
N THR A 86 6.29 -2.94 -11.53
CA THR A 86 7.03 -4.06 -12.12
C THR A 86 8.35 -4.36 -11.41
N ALA A 87 8.80 -3.45 -10.53
CA ALA A 87 10.04 -3.61 -9.74
C ALA A 87 10.00 -4.79 -8.75
N GLY A 88 8.86 -5.46 -8.57
CA GLY A 88 8.77 -6.73 -7.84
C GLY A 88 8.99 -6.58 -6.32
N GLY A 89 9.35 -7.70 -5.66
CA GLY A 89 9.36 -7.80 -4.19
C GLY A 89 10.44 -7.02 -3.45
N SER A 90 11.28 -6.26 -4.14
CA SER A 90 12.31 -5.40 -3.54
C SER A 90 11.83 -3.99 -3.21
N SER A 91 10.65 -3.57 -3.72
CA SER A 91 10.04 -2.27 -3.39
C SER A 91 8.83 -2.44 -2.48
N VAL A 92 8.55 -1.44 -1.63
CA VAL A 92 7.36 -1.43 -0.75
C VAL A 92 6.08 -1.63 -1.57
N LEU A 93 5.95 -0.92 -2.70
CA LEU A 93 4.80 -1.06 -3.61
C LEU A 93 4.67 -2.48 -4.15
N GLY A 94 5.77 -3.11 -4.59
CA GLY A 94 5.73 -4.45 -5.14
C GLY A 94 5.39 -5.53 -4.09
N VAL A 95 5.84 -5.37 -2.84
CA VAL A 95 5.41 -6.24 -1.72
C VAL A 95 3.91 -6.11 -1.46
N LEU A 96 3.37 -4.89 -1.47
CA LEU A 96 1.94 -4.67 -1.28
C LEU A 96 1.10 -5.24 -2.43
N LEU A 97 1.54 -5.09 -3.69
CA LEU A 97 0.85 -5.66 -4.85
C LEU A 97 0.88 -7.20 -4.84
N GLN A 98 1.95 -7.83 -4.35
CA GLN A 98 2.00 -9.28 -4.14
C GLN A 98 1.01 -9.78 -3.09
N GLY A 99 0.57 -8.91 -2.17
CA GLY A 99 -0.51 -9.20 -1.23
C GLY A 99 -1.79 -9.67 -1.93
N ALA A 100 -2.13 -9.05 -3.07
CA ALA A 100 -3.31 -9.39 -3.87
C ALA A 100 -3.09 -10.53 -4.87
N SER A 101 -1.84 -10.96 -5.10
CA SER A 101 -1.50 -12.00 -6.08
C SER A 101 -1.68 -13.39 -5.46
N GLY A 102 -2.93 -13.82 -5.30
CA GLY A 102 -3.33 -15.15 -4.81
C GLY A 102 -3.78 -16.05 -5.94
#